data_AF-A0A9N9FGG0-F1
#
_entry.id   AF-A0A9N9FGG0-F1
#
_cell.length_a   1.000
_cell.length_b   1.000
_cell.length_c   1.000
_cell.angle_alpha   90.00
_cell.angle_beta   90.00
_cell.angle_gamma   90.00
#
_symmetry.space_group_name_H-M   'P 1'
#
loop_
_entity.id
_entity.type
_entity.pdbx_description
1 polymer ?
#
loop_
_entity_poly.entity_id
_entity_poly.type
_entity_poly.pdbx_seq_one_letter_code
_entity_poly.pdbx_strand_id
1 'polypeptide(L)'
;MPQLKGISIYSLHGKMDAKRRTATYRAFLNLPPTSLALLLCTDVAARGLDVPDVDFVIQMDPPQDPKVFAHRCGRTARAGKKGKALVLLGHGREEVYVDFLKIRKIPLKRLAYILPGDKEFSTNYLSINDDDLIAQDPVFDDDNEVLLEQIRKIVLTDRDLHDKGTKAFVSYVRSYSKHEANYIFRLRDLDLGKVAKGYCLLKLPKMPELKDIKIEFEEASVNMDEYRYANKAREQKRLSKLESDKSKLNIQQASHQKKVLKGPWSEKIAAKQRRVERRIKRSKKREYLKKRKAEEINGSSDTINKNKGVEIYSEDEWEELQKEERLAKKLKKGIINQEEFERAMGLMNNGEIEV
;
A
#
# COMPACT_ATOMS: atom_id res chain seq x y z
N MET A 1 -12.83 7.36 27.60
CA MET A 1 -14.17 6.75 27.52
C MET A 1 -14.50 6.13 28.86
N PRO A 2 -15.67 6.41 29.44
CA PRO A 2 -16.08 5.85 30.74
C PRO A 2 -16.08 4.32 30.76
N GLN A 3 -16.43 3.67 29.64
CA GLN A 3 -16.49 2.22 29.47
C GLN A 3 -15.12 1.52 29.58
N LEU A 4 -14.02 2.25 29.39
CA LEU A 4 -12.65 1.71 29.47
C LEU A 4 -11.98 2.00 30.83
N LYS A 5 -12.66 2.69 31.75
CA LYS A 5 -12.08 3.00 33.07
C LYS A 5 -11.88 1.71 33.86
N GLY A 6 -10.69 1.54 34.42
CA GLY A 6 -10.33 0.37 35.22
C GLY A 6 -9.80 -0.83 34.43
N ILE A 7 -9.74 -0.74 33.09
CA ILE A 7 -9.17 -1.80 32.24
C ILE A 7 -7.75 -1.44 31.85
N SER A 8 -6.79 -2.33 32.15
CA SER A 8 -5.41 -2.16 31.71
C SER A 8 -5.23 -2.71 30.29
N ILE A 9 -4.95 -1.84 29.32
CA ILE A 9 -4.85 -2.22 27.90
C ILE A 9 -3.38 -2.27 27.46
N TYR A 10 -2.98 -3.40 26.90
CA TYR A 10 -1.65 -3.65 26.35
C TYR A 10 -1.76 -4.02 24.87
N SER A 11 -0.73 -3.71 24.09
CA SER A 11 -0.69 -4.01 22.65
C SER A 11 0.60 -4.76 22.29
N LEU A 12 0.50 -5.80 21.46
CA LEU A 12 1.63 -6.60 21.01
C LEU A 12 1.53 -6.89 19.51
N HIS A 13 2.39 -6.26 18.72
CA HIS A 13 2.38 -6.40 17.25
C HIS A 13 3.79 -6.36 16.65
N GLY A 14 3.94 -6.91 15.44
CA GLY A 14 5.25 -7.09 14.80
C GLY A 14 6.03 -5.80 14.51
N LYS A 15 5.35 -4.66 14.41
CA LYS A 15 5.99 -3.34 14.24
C LYS A 15 6.54 -2.72 15.53
N MET A 16 6.35 -3.35 16.70
CA MET A 16 6.94 -2.85 17.95
C MET A 16 8.42 -3.19 18.00
N ASP A 17 9.21 -2.26 18.54
CA ASP A 17 10.60 -2.55 18.90
C ASP A 17 10.68 -3.72 19.88
N ALA A 18 11.73 -4.54 19.75
CA ALA A 18 11.90 -5.74 20.57
C ALA A 18 11.94 -5.42 22.07
N LYS A 19 12.62 -4.34 22.49
CA LYS A 19 12.70 -3.94 23.91
C LYS A 19 11.32 -3.56 24.43
N ARG A 20 10.58 -2.76 23.66
CA ARG A 20 9.22 -2.33 24.02
C ARG A 20 8.27 -3.53 24.09
N ARG A 21 8.35 -4.45 23.14
CA ARG A 21 7.55 -5.68 23.10
C ARG A 21 7.78 -6.52 24.35
N THR A 22 9.04 -6.75 24.73
CA THR A 22 9.39 -7.50 25.95
C THR A 22 8.93 -6.79 27.22
N ALA A 23 9.07 -5.46 27.28
CA ALA A 23 8.61 -4.67 28.43
C ALA A 23 7.08 -4.73 28.59
N THR A 24 6.32 -4.53 27.51
CA THR A 24 4.85 -4.64 27.51
C THR A 24 4.39 -6.04 27.89
N TYR A 25 5.07 -7.08 27.37
CA TYR A 25 4.76 -8.46 27.71
C TYR A 25 4.97 -8.76 29.20
N ARG A 26 6.13 -8.36 29.75
CA ARG A 26 6.41 -8.52 31.19
C ARG A 26 5.44 -7.73 32.07
N ALA A 27 5.09 -6.51 31.65
CA ALA A 27 4.13 -5.70 32.36
C ALA A 27 2.75 -6.37 32.41
N PHE A 28 2.33 -7.02 31.32
CA PHE A 28 1.08 -7.78 31.29
C PHE A 28 1.13 -9.02 32.20
N LEU A 29 2.24 -9.78 32.18
CA LEU A 29 2.40 -10.97 33.02
C LEU A 29 2.49 -10.66 34.52
N ASN A 30 3.02 -9.51 34.90
CA ASN A 30 3.19 -9.11 36.29
C ASN A 30 1.93 -8.49 36.92
N LEU A 31 0.81 -8.50 36.19
CA LEU A 31 -0.44 -7.96 36.69
C LEU A 31 -1.02 -8.83 37.81
N PRO A 32 -1.67 -8.22 38.81
CA PRO A 32 -2.40 -8.97 39.83
C PRO A 32 -3.51 -9.82 39.18
N PRO A 33 -3.78 -11.05 39.66
CA PRO A 33 -4.86 -11.89 39.13
C PRO A 33 -6.25 -11.25 39.19
N THR A 34 -6.45 -10.28 40.09
CA THR A 34 -7.71 -9.55 40.28
C THR A 34 -7.87 -8.36 39.32
N SER A 35 -6.83 -8.02 38.54
CA SER A 35 -6.87 -6.88 37.65
C SER A 35 -7.49 -7.24 36.30
N LEU A 36 -8.44 -6.41 35.85
CA LEU A 36 -9.04 -6.54 34.54
C LEU A 36 -8.07 -5.99 33.48
N ALA A 37 -7.58 -6.89 32.62
CA ALA A 37 -6.56 -6.55 31.63
C ALA A 37 -6.90 -7.09 30.25
N LEU A 38 -6.53 -6.33 29.21
CA LEU A 38 -6.75 -6.67 27.82
C LEU A 38 -5.42 -6.61 27.06
N LEU A 39 -5.03 -7.73 26.44
CA LEU A 39 -3.88 -7.80 25.54
C LEU A 39 -4.34 -7.86 24.08
N LEU A 40 -4.19 -6.75 23.37
CA LEU A 40 -4.44 -6.67 21.94
C LEU A 40 -3.23 -7.20 21.18
N CYS A 41 -3.40 -8.24 20.37
CA CYS A 41 -2.30 -8.82 19.61
C CYS A 41 -2.70 -9.27 18.21
N THR A 42 -1.72 -9.25 17.30
CA THR A 42 -1.84 -9.92 15.99
C THR A 42 -1.26 -11.33 16.05
N ASP A 43 -1.22 -12.06 14.93
CA ASP A 43 -0.70 -13.43 14.86
C ASP A 43 0.76 -13.62 15.29
N VAL A 44 1.48 -12.53 15.56
CA VAL A 44 2.78 -12.56 16.25
C VAL A 44 2.67 -13.22 17.63
N ALA A 45 1.52 -13.12 18.29
CA ALA A 45 1.25 -13.77 19.57
C ALA A 45 0.62 -15.17 19.45
N ALA A 46 0.28 -15.62 18.25
CA ALA A 46 -0.43 -16.88 18.05
C ALA A 46 0.44 -18.11 18.31
N ARG A 47 1.78 -17.98 18.31
CA ARG A 47 2.73 -19.08 18.57
C ARG A 47 3.87 -18.62 19.49
N GLY A 48 4.36 -19.52 20.34
CA GLY A 48 5.55 -19.30 21.17
C GLY A 48 5.41 -18.35 22.37
N LEU A 49 4.32 -17.58 22.47
CA LEU A 49 4.02 -16.77 23.66
C LEU A 49 3.19 -17.58 24.65
N ASP A 50 3.76 -17.83 25.83
CA ASP A 50 3.08 -18.52 26.92
C ASP A 50 2.55 -17.52 27.94
N VAL A 51 1.27 -17.16 27.76
CA VAL A 51 0.54 -16.32 28.68
C VAL A 51 -0.23 -17.25 29.61
N PRO A 52 0.19 -17.43 30.87
CA PRO A 52 -0.59 -18.17 31.85
C PRO A 52 -1.90 -17.43 32.12
N ASP A 53 -2.94 -18.20 32.48
CA ASP A 53 -4.16 -17.67 33.11
C ASP A 53 -5.00 -16.74 32.25
N VAL A 54 -5.06 -17.03 30.94
CA VAL A 54 -5.98 -16.35 30.03
C VAL A 54 -7.38 -16.92 30.21
N ASP A 55 -8.31 -16.11 30.73
CA ASP A 55 -9.73 -16.51 30.88
C ASP A 55 -10.47 -16.58 29.54
N PHE A 56 -10.17 -15.63 28.64
CA PHE A 56 -10.94 -15.41 27.44
C PHE A 56 -10.07 -15.00 26.24
N VAL A 57 -10.26 -15.66 25.10
CA VAL A 57 -9.66 -15.29 23.81
C VAL A 57 -10.75 -14.76 22.90
N ILE A 58 -10.71 -13.46 22.61
CA ILE A 58 -11.62 -12.82 21.65
C ILE A 58 -10.89 -12.69 20.32
N GLN A 59 -11.41 -13.33 19.29
CA GLN A 59 -10.99 -13.12 17.91
C GLN A 59 -11.96 -12.15 17.25
N MET A 60 -11.54 -10.89 17.13
CA MET A 60 -12.33 -9.85 16.44
C MET A 60 -12.60 -10.23 14.99
N ASP A 61 -11.63 -10.88 14.36
CA ASP A 61 -11.74 -11.41 13.00
C ASP A 61 -11.11 -12.81 12.94
N PRO A 62 -11.62 -13.70 12.08
CA PRO A 62 -10.98 -14.96 11.75
C PRO A 62 -9.51 -14.76 11.29
N PRO A 63 -8.61 -15.70 11.62
CA PRO A 63 -7.22 -15.62 11.15
C PRO A 63 -7.13 -15.81 9.65
N GLN A 64 -6.26 -15.02 9.01
CA GLN A 64 -5.99 -15.09 7.57
C GLN A 64 -5.70 -16.52 7.09
N ASP A 65 -4.91 -17.27 7.86
CA ASP A 65 -4.73 -18.72 7.74
C ASP A 65 -5.62 -19.44 8.78
N PRO A 66 -6.66 -20.18 8.36
CA PRO A 66 -7.54 -20.88 9.28
C PRO A 66 -6.84 -21.97 10.12
N LYS A 67 -5.63 -22.43 9.76
CA LYS A 67 -4.83 -23.34 10.61
C LYS A 67 -4.39 -22.64 11.90
N VAL A 68 -4.28 -21.32 11.89
CA VAL A 68 -3.91 -20.50 13.05
C VAL A 68 -5.06 -20.40 14.06
N PHE A 69 -6.30 -20.69 13.66
CA PHE A 69 -7.48 -20.61 14.53
C PHE A 69 -7.33 -21.44 15.80
N ALA A 70 -6.96 -22.72 15.67
CA ALA A 70 -6.73 -23.60 16.82
C ALA A 70 -5.59 -23.09 17.73
N HIS A 71 -4.54 -22.50 17.15
CA HIS A 71 -3.41 -21.96 17.91
C HIS A 71 -3.76 -20.69 18.70
N ARG A 72 -4.71 -19.88 18.19
CA ARG A 72 -5.29 -18.74 18.92
C ARG A 72 -6.18 -19.21 20.06
N CYS A 73 -7.09 -20.16 19.82
CA CYS A 73 -7.93 -20.73 20.88
C CYS A 73 -7.09 -21.41 21.97
N GLY A 74 -6.00 -22.10 21.58
CA GLY A 74 -5.06 -22.72 22.51
C GLY A 74 -4.21 -21.74 23.34
N ARG A 75 -4.51 -20.43 23.34
CA ARG A 75 -3.93 -19.48 24.31
C ARG A 75 -4.65 -19.50 25.67
N THR A 76 -5.91 -19.93 25.69
CA THR A 76 -6.68 -20.16 26.91
C THR A 76 -6.76 -21.67 27.23
N ALA A 77 -7.42 -22.02 28.34
CA ALA A 77 -7.66 -23.40 28.78
C ALA A 77 -6.38 -24.27 28.86
N ARG A 78 -5.28 -23.66 29.32
CA ARG A 78 -3.97 -24.33 29.46
C ARG A 78 -3.80 -24.96 30.83
N ALA A 79 -2.95 -25.99 30.91
CA ALA A 79 -2.57 -26.64 32.16
C ALA A 79 -3.78 -27.06 33.04
N GLY A 80 -4.85 -27.56 32.40
CA GLY A 80 -6.07 -28.00 33.09
C GLY A 80 -7.00 -26.89 33.57
N LYS A 81 -6.69 -25.61 33.30
CA LYS A 81 -7.55 -24.48 33.65
C LYS A 81 -8.72 -24.36 32.67
N LYS A 82 -9.82 -23.74 33.13
CA LYS A 82 -10.96 -23.39 32.27
C LYS A 82 -10.62 -22.18 31.41
N GLY A 83 -11.30 -22.07 30.27
CA GLY A 83 -11.05 -21.01 29.31
C GLY A 83 -12.15 -20.93 28.26
N LYS A 84 -12.37 -19.74 27.70
CA LYS A 84 -13.35 -19.52 26.63
C LYS A 84 -12.69 -18.86 25.43
N ALA A 85 -13.11 -19.26 24.23
CA ALA A 85 -12.70 -18.62 22.99
C ALA A 85 -13.94 -18.23 22.19
N LEU A 86 -13.95 -17.00 21.69
CA LEU A 86 -15.01 -16.44 20.85
C LEU A 86 -14.41 -15.93 19.55
N VAL A 87 -15.12 -16.14 18.45
CA VAL A 87 -14.85 -15.50 17.17
C VAL A 87 -16.07 -14.70 16.77
N LEU A 88 -15.88 -13.45 16.36
CA LEU A 88 -16.92 -12.64 15.77
C LEU A 88 -16.95 -12.92 14.26
N LEU A 89 -18.15 -13.14 13.73
CA LEU A 89 -18.40 -13.35 12.31
C LEU A 89 -19.46 -12.36 11.86
N GLY A 90 -19.24 -11.76 10.69
CA GLY A 90 -20.25 -10.95 10.02
C GLY A 90 -21.45 -11.80 9.59
N HIS A 91 -22.65 -11.24 9.70
CA HIS A 91 -23.85 -11.90 9.17
C HIS A 91 -23.75 -12.08 7.65
N GLY A 92 -24.27 -13.21 7.15
CA GLY A 92 -24.25 -13.57 5.74
C GLY A 92 -23.21 -14.63 5.43
N ARG A 93 -22.25 -14.34 4.55
CA ARG A 93 -21.36 -15.38 3.99
C ARG A 93 -20.36 -15.95 5.00
N GLU A 94 -19.97 -15.19 6.01
CA GLU A 94 -18.99 -15.65 7.00
C GLU A 94 -19.52 -16.77 7.88
N GLU A 95 -20.85 -16.98 7.95
CA GLU A 95 -21.47 -18.08 8.69
C GLU A 95 -21.02 -19.46 8.19
N VAL A 96 -20.70 -19.56 6.90
CA VAL A 96 -20.13 -20.77 6.27
C VAL A 96 -18.80 -21.17 6.91
N TYR A 97 -18.13 -20.25 7.60
CA TYR A 97 -16.92 -20.53 8.36
C TYR A 97 -17.15 -21.53 9.51
N VAL A 98 -18.37 -21.57 10.07
CA VAL A 98 -18.75 -22.52 11.13
C VAL A 98 -18.67 -23.96 10.60
N ASP A 99 -19.27 -24.22 9.44
CA ASP A 99 -19.25 -25.54 8.80
C ASP A 99 -17.85 -25.91 8.34
N PHE A 100 -17.11 -24.94 7.80
CA PHE A 100 -15.72 -25.12 7.42
C PHE A 100 -14.84 -25.57 8.60
N LEU A 101 -15.05 -24.98 9.79
CA LEU A 101 -14.34 -25.39 11.01
C LEU A 101 -14.81 -26.74 11.56
N LYS A 102 -16.11 -27.06 11.43
CA LYS A 102 -16.65 -28.39 11.76
C LYS A 102 -15.96 -29.49 10.95
N ILE A 103 -15.74 -29.29 9.64
CA ILE A 103 -14.97 -30.19 8.78
C ILE A 103 -13.53 -30.34 9.27
N ARG A 104 -12.91 -29.24 9.73
CA ARG A 104 -11.57 -29.22 10.34
C ARG A 104 -11.50 -29.78 11.77
N LYS A 105 -12.57 -30.41 12.26
CA LYS A 105 -12.68 -30.99 13.61
C LYS A 105 -12.58 -29.97 14.75
N ILE A 106 -13.03 -28.74 14.49
CA ILE A 106 -13.15 -27.68 15.48
C ILE A 106 -14.62 -27.24 15.50
N PRO A 107 -15.51 -27.97 16.19
CA PRO A 107 -16.92 -27.60 16.26
C PRO A 107 -17.07 -26.28 17.02
N LEU A 108 -17.84 -25.35 16.45
CA LEU A 108 -18.20 -24.09 17.09
C LEU A 108 -19.65 -24.15 17.59
N LYS A 109 -19.89 -23.53 18.74
CA LYS A 109 -21.24 -23.28 19.25
C LYS A 109 -21.67 -21.88 18.82
N ARG A 110 -22.82 -21.77 18.16
CA ARG A 110 -23.41 -20.47 17.79
C ARG A 110 -23.94 -19.74 19.03
N LEU A 111 -23.83 -18.42 19.02
CA LEU A 111 -24.37 -17.52 20.04
C LEU A 111 -25.32 -16.52 19.36
N ALA A 112 -26.16 -15.85 20.15
CA ALA A 112 -27.04 -14.79 19.66
C ALA A 112 -26.25 -13.70 18.90
N TYR A 113 -26.83 -13.22 17.81
CA TYR A 113 -26.29 -12.05 17.12
C TYR A 113 -26.48 -10.80 17.97
N ILE A 114 -25.49 -9.90 17.91
CA ILE A 114 -25.60 -8.55 18.48
C ILE A 114 -25.91 -7.62 17.32
N LEU A 115 -27.09 -7.00 17.34
CA LEU A 115 -27.58 -6.15 16.26
C LEU A 115 -27.74 -4.70 16.75
N PRO A 116 -27.46 -3.70 15.89
CA PRO A 116 -27.93 -2.35 16.13
C PRO A 116 -29.47 -2.34 16.05
N GLY A 117 -30.12 -1.54 16.89
CA GLY A 117 -31.59 -1.40 16.94
C GLY A 117 -32.22 -1.20 15.56
N ASP A 118 -33.42 -1.75 15.39
CA ASP A 118 -34.36 -1.53 14.27
C ASP A 118 -34.08 -2.17 12.90
N LYS A 119 -33.26 -3.23 12.79
CA LYS A 119 -33.11 -3.96 11.52
C LYS A 119 -33.74 -5.34 11.55
N GLU A 120 -34.63 -5.59 10.59
CA GLU A 120 -35.15 -6.91 10.27
C GLU A 120 -33.99 -7.87 9.99
N PHE A 121 -33.71 -8.76 10.94
CA PHE A 121 -32.71 -9.80 10.79
C PHE A 121 -33.30 -10.90 9.92
N SER A 122 -32.86 -10.99 8.66
CA SER A 122 -33.26 -12.07 7.77
C SER A 122 -32.41 -13.31 8.03
N THR A 123 -33.02 -14.35 8.58
CA THR A 123 -32.41 -15.66 8.85
C THR A 123 -32.16 -16.50 7.59
N ASN A 124 -32.29 -15.94 6.39
CA ASN A 124 -32.30 -16.67 5.11
C ASN A 124 -31.00 -17.44 4.78
N TYR A 125 -29.92 -17.29 5.57
CA TYR A 125 -28.67 -18.04 5.44
C TYR A 125 -28.47 -19.16 6.48
N LEU A 126 -29.38 -19.30 7.45
CA LEU A 126 -29.33 -20.43 8.38
C LEU A 126 -29.75 -21.69 7.62
N SER A 127 -28.80 -22.61 7.44
CA SER A 127 -29.04 -23.94 6.90
C SER A 127 -30.17 -24.62 7.67
N ILE A 128 -31.17 -25.08 6.91
CA ILE A 128 -32.51 -25.53 7.33
C ILE A 128 -32.53 -26.77 8.26
N ASN A 129 -31.40 -27.33 8.69
CA ASN A 129 -31.35 -28.70 9.23
C ASN A 129 -30.56 -28.92 10.54
N ASP A 130 -30.36 -27.91 11.38
CA ASP A 130 -29.79 -28.17 12.71
C ASP A 130 -30.89 -28.11 13.79
N ASP A 131 -31.24 -29.28 14.35
CA ASP A 131 -32.09 -29.48 15.54
C ASP A 131 -31.56 -28.78 16.82
N ASP A 132 -30.41 -28.09 16.74
CA ASP A 132 -29.83 -27.26 17.81
C ASP A 132 -30.44 -25.85 17.89
N LEU A 133 -31.55 -25.59 17.18
CA LEU A 133 -32.30 -24.33 17.15
C LEU A 133 -33.00 -24.03 18.48
N ILE A 134 -32.22 -23.60 19.47
CA ILE A 134 -32.58 -22.35 20.14
C ILE A 134 -31.70 -21.30 19.48
N ALA A 135 -32.14 -20.83 18.31
CA ALA A 135 -31.72 -19.52 17.81
C ALA A 135 -32.14 -18.53 18.88
N GLN A 136 -31.21 -18.20 19.78
CA GLN A 136 -31.44 -17.17 20.77
C GLN A 136 -31.81 -15.89 20.03
N ASP A 137 -32.87 -15.23 20.48
CA ASP A 137 -33.29 -13.97 19.89
C ASP A 137 -32.10 -13.01 19.80
N PRO A 138 -31.95 -12.29 18.67
CA PRO A 138 -30.88 -11.32 18.54
C PRO A 138 -30.93 -10.32 19.71
N VAL A 139 -29.75 -10.01 20.24
CA VAL A 139 -29.60 -9.00 21.28
C VAL A 139 -29.44 -7.66 20.59
N PHE A 140 -30.36 -6.74 20.86
CA PHE A 140 -30.26 -5.37 20.37
C PHE A 140 -29.37 -4.55 21.31
N ASP A 141 -28.41 -3.83 20.72
CA ASP A 141 -27.47 -2.94 21.42
C ASP A 141 -27.65 -1.51 20.93
N ASP A 142 -28.56 -0.79 21.60
CA ASP A 142 -28.86 0.62 21.31
C ASP A 142 -27.69 1.54 21.72
N ASP A 143 -26.84 1.12 22.67
CA ASP A 143 -25.70 1.88 23.14
C ASP A 143 -24.57 1.96 22.10
N ASN A 144 -24.55 1.05 21.12
CA ASN A 144 -23.53 1.01 20.07
C ASN A 144 -23.52 2.29 19.22
N GLU A 145 -24.69 2.78 18.80
CA GLU A 145 -24.77 3.99 17.98
C GLU A 145 -24.29 5.22 18.76
N VAL A 146 -24.72 5.33 20.02
CA VAL A 146 -24.31 6.39 20.94
C VAL A 146 -22.79 6.36 21.15
N LEU A 147 -22.22 5.15 21.33
CA LEU A 147 -20.78 4.98 21.48
C LEU A 147 -20.05 5.46 20.22
N LEU A 148 -20.45 5.01 19.03
CA LEU A 148 -19.83 5.39 17.76
C LEU A 148 -19.85 6.90 17.53
N GLU A 149 -20.94 7.58 17.88
CA GLU A 149 -21.01 9.05 17.83
C GLU A 149 -20.04 9.73 18.81
N GLN A 150 -19.93 9.20 20.04
CA GLN A 150 -18.96 9.71 21.01
C GLN A 150 -17.51 9.53 20.51
N ILE A 151 -17.18 8.37 19.90
CA ILE A 151 -15.87 8.15 19.29
C ILE A 151 -15.66 9.11 18.13
N ARG A 152 -16.67 9.30 17.26
CA ARG A 152 -16.59 10.22 16.12
C ARG A 152 -16.32 11.66 16.56
N LYS A 153 -16.96 12.13 17.65
CA LYS A 153 -16.68 13.43 18.28
C LYS A 153 -15.24 13.52 18.78
N ILE A 154 -14.71 12.47 19.40
CA ILE A 154 -13.29 12.43 19.82
C ILE A 154 -12.36 12.47 18.61
N VAL A 155 -12.66 11.70 17.57
CA VAL A 155 -11.87 11.69 16.33
C VAL A 155 -11.80 13.10 15.75
N LEU A 156 -12.93 13.83 15.66
CA LEU A 156 -12.98 15.21 15.17
C LEU A 156 -12.03 16.20 15.89
N THR A 157 -11.61 15.90 17.12
CA THR A 157 -10.68 16.78 17.87
C THR A 157 -9.23 16.68 17.42
N ASP A 158 -8.79 15.50 16.92
CA ASP A 158 -7.40 15.27 16.55
C ASP A 158 -7.25 14.44 15.27
N ARG A 159 -6.66 15.08 14.26
CA ARG A 159 -6.34 14.44 12.99
C ARG A 159 -5.48 13.20 13.09
N ASP A 160 -4.64 13.06 14.12
CA ASP A 160 -3.85 11.84 14.28
C ASP A 160 -4.75 10.62 14.55
N LEU A 161 -5.85 10.78 15.26
CA LEU A 161 -6.81 9.71 15.51
C LEU A 161 -7.49 9.28 14.20
N HIS A 162 -7.90 10.25 13.39
CA HIS A 162 -8.47 9.98 12.07
C HIS A 162 -7.48 9.25 11.14
N ASP A 163 -6.22 9.69 11.10
CA ASP A 163 -5.18 9.04 10.30
C ASP A 163 -4.92 7.60 10.76
N LYS A 164 -4.91 7.36 12.07
CA LYS A 164 -4.76 6.01 12.65
C LYS A 164 -5.95 5.13 12.27
N GLY A 165 -7.18 5.63 12.38
CA GLY A 165 -8.39 4.94 11.95
C GLY A 165 -8.36 4.60 10.47
N THR A 166 -7.99 5.56 9.62
CA THR A 166 -7.85 5.37 8.17
C THR A 166 -6.82 4.28 7.86
N LYS A 167 -5.66 4.31 8.52
CA LYS A 167 -4.62 3.31 8.35
C LYS A 167 -5.05 1.92 8.84
N ALA A 168 -5.81 1.86 9.93
CA ALA A 168 -6.36 0.61 10.45
C ALA A 168 -7.36 0.00 9.46
N PHE A 169 -8.29 0.79 8.95
CA PHE A 169 -9.26 0.35 7.93
C PHE A 169 -8.59 -0.14 6.64
N VAL A 170 -7.62 0.59 6.10
CA VAL A 170 -6.86 0.14 4.92
C VAL A 170 -6.12 -1.17 5.19
N SER A 171 -5.57 -1.33 6.39
CA SER A 171 -4.91 -2.58 6.80
C SER A 171 -5.90 -3.74 6.89
N TYR A 172 -7.10 -3.49 7.44
CA TYR A 172 -8.18 -4.46 7.56
C TYR A 172 -8.66 -4.94 6.19
N VAL A 173 -9.06 -4.01 5.30
CA VAL A 173 -9.54 -4.34 3.94
C VAL A 173 -8.49 -5.16 3.17
N ARG A 174 -7.20 -4.80 3.30
CA ARG A 174 -6.10 -5.57 2.69
C ARG A 174 -5.94 -6.96 3.29
N SER A 175 -6.10 -7.10 4.60
CA SER A 175 -6.01 -8.39 5.28
C SER A 175 -7.17 -9.29 4.87
N TYR A 176 -8.39 -8.76 4.89
CA TYR A 176 -9.62 -9.45 4.50
C TYR A 176 -9.56 -9.90 3.03
N SER A 177 -9.08 -9.04 2.13
CA SER A 177 -8.87 -9.39 0.71
C SER A 177 -7.90 -10.55 0.48
N LYS A 178 -6.96 -10.77 1.40
CA LYS A 178 -5.88 -11.76 1.29
C LYS A 178 -6.13 -13.00 2.14
N HIS A 179 -7.33 -13.15 2.67
CA HIS A 179 -7.69 -14.30 3.47
C HIS A 179 -7.56 -15.60 2.66
N GLU A 180 -6.99 -16.66 3.27
CA GLU A 180 -6.79 -17.94 2.55
C GLU A 180 -8.11 -18.60 2.18
N ALA A 181 -9.10 -18.54 3.08
CA ALA A 181 -10.50 -18.88 2.80
C ALA A 181 -11.23 -17.78 2.00
N ASN A 182 -10.67 -17.36 0.86
CA ASN A 182 -11.20 -16.29 0.02
C ASN A 182 -12.62 -16.56 -0.52
N TYR A 183 -13.06 -17.82 -0.57
CA TYR A 183 -14.42 -18.20 -0.95
C TYR A 183 -15.47 -17.75 0.08
N ILE A 184 -15.09 -17.78 1.36
CA ILE A 184 -15.93 -17.38 2.50
C ILE A 184 -15.81 -15.86 2.67
N PHE A 185 -14.56 -15.36 2.77
CA PHE A 185 -14.28 -13.95 3.05
C PHE A 185 -14.08 -13.16 1.76
N ARG A 186 -15.20 -12.78 1.12
CA ARG A 186 -15.20 -11.99 -0.11
C ARG A 186 -15.49 -10.53 0.18
N LEU A 187 -14.61 -9.62 -0.26
CA LEU A 187 -14.79 -8.17 -0.06
C LEU A 187 -16.12 -7.63 -0.61
N ARG A 188 -16.66 -8.25 -1.66
CA ARG A 188 -17.91 -7.81 -2.30
C ARG A 188 -19.15 -8.05 -1.44
N ASP A 189 -19.10 -9.04 -0.55
CA ASP A 189 -20.23 -9.39 0.32
C ASP A 189 -20.12 -8.70 1.69
N LEU A 190 -19.00 -8.01 1.95
CA LEU A 190 -18.77 -7.29 3.19
C LEU A 190 -19.35 -5.87 3.08
N ASP A 191 -20.13 -5.46 4.08
CA ASP A 191 -20.64 -4.09 4.18
C ASP A 191 -19.52 -3.15 4.63
N LEU A 192 -18.73 -2.69 3.65
CA LEU A 192 -17.60 -1.80 3.86
C LEU A 192 -18.01 -0.43 4.44
N GLY A 193 -19.25 -0.01 4.24
CA GLY A 193 -19.81 1.22 4.80
C GLY A 193 -19.95 1.12 6.31
N LYS A 194 -20.57 0.04 6.80
CA LYS A 194 -20.68 -0.24 8.24
C LYS A 194 -19.34 -0.50 8.88
N VAL A 195 -18.45 -1.23 8.20
CA VAL A 195 -17.07 -1.45 8.70
C VAL A 195 -16.35 -0.10 8.84
N ALA A 196 -16.46 0.79 7.85
CA ALA A 196 -15.88 2.13 7.93
C ALA A 196 -16.49 2.98 9.07
N LYS A 197 -17.80 2.85 9.35
CA LYS A 197 -18.47 3.43 10.53
C LYS A 197 -17.85 2.90 11.82
N GLY A 198 -17.59 1.59 11.91
CA GLY A 198 -16.92 0.96 13.06
C GLY A 198 -15.51 1.47 13.31
N TYR A 199 -14.74 1.78 12.26
CA TYR A 199 -13.43 2.46 12.38
C TYR A 199 -13.53 3.96 12.65
N CYS A 200 -14.75 4.50 12.81
CA CYS A 200 -15.05 5.91 13.07
C CYS A 200 -14.40 6.85 12.05
N LEU A 201 -14.39 6.43 10.78
CA LEU A 201 -13.85 7.24 9.70
C LEU A 201 -14.73 8.47 9.47
N LEU A 202 -14.10 9.59 9.13
CA LEU A 202 -14.83 10.79 8.68
C LEU A 202 -15.05 10.74 7.17
N LYS A 203 -14.12 10.12 6.45
CA LYS A 203 -14.13 9.98 5.00
C LYS A 203 -13.49 8.66 4.57
N LEU A 204 -13.98 8.08 3.48
CA LEU A 204 -13.39 6.87 2.92
C LEU A 204 -12.02 7.15 2.28
N PRO A 205 -11.00 6.31 2.55
CA PRO A 205 -9.72 6.42 1.87
C PRO A 205 -9.81 6.00 0.41
N LYS A 206 -9.01 6.62 -0.44
CA LYS A 206 -8.85 6.18 -1.83
C LYS A 206 -7.87 5.00 -1.87
N MET A 207 -8.35 3.81 -2.25
CA MET A 207 -7.51 2.63 -2.43
C MET A 207 -8.00 1.74 -3.59
N PRO A 208 -7.11 0.97 -4.23
CA PRO A 208 -7.46 0.11 -5.37
C PRO A 208 -8.61 -0.86 -5.09
N GLU A 209 -8.67 -1.40 -3.88
CA GLU A 209 -9.63 -2.43 -3.46
C GLU A 209 -11.07 -1.89 -3.36
N LEU A 210 -11.25 -0.57 -3.24
CA LEU A 210 -12.56 0.08 -3.16
C LEU A 210 -13.01 0.68 -4.50
N LYS A 211 -12.18 0.64 -5.54
CA LYS A 211 -12.40 1.40 -6.78
C LYS A 211 -13.68 0.98 -7.52
N ASP A 212 -13.99 -0.31 -7.51
CA ASP A 212 -15.08 -0.90 -8.27
C ASP A 212 -16.28 -1.31 -7.39
N ILE A 213 -16.25 -0.97 -6.09
CA ILE A 213 -17.28 -1.35 -5.13
C ILE A 213 -18.14 -0.12 -4.83
N LYS A 214 -19.47 -0.25 -4.98
CA LYS A 214 -20.42 0.77 -4.51
C LYS A 214 -20.54 0.64 -3.00
N ILE A 215 -20.23 1.71 -2.29
CA ILE A 215 -20.22 1.74 -0.83
C ILE A 215 -21.14 2.86 -0.38
N GLU A 216 -22.15 2.51 0.43
CA GLU A 216 -23.00 3.47 1.11
C GLU A 216 -22.28 3.92 2.39
N PHE A 217 -21.88 5.19 2.45
CA PHE A 217 -21.16 5.73 3.60
C PHE A 217 -21.49 7.21 3.82
N GLU A 218 -21.85 7.56 5.05
CA GLU A 218 -22.16 8.92 5.46
C GLU A 218 -20.88 9.71 5.79
N GLU A 219 -20.31 10.37 4.78
CA GLU A 219 -19.15 11.24 4.96
C GLU A 219 -19.47 12.43 5.89
N ALA A 220 -18.53 12.75 6.79
CA ALA A 220 -18.64 13.96 7.60
C ALA A 220 -18.37 15.20 6.73
N SER A 221 -19.13 16.27 6.94
CA SER A 221 -18.93 17.58 6.30
C SER A 221 -17.75 18.35 6.90
N VAL A 222 -16.55 17.76 6.87
CA VAL A 222 -15.33 18.33 7.47
C VAL A 222 -14.35 18.71 6.38
N ASN A 223 -13.87 19.97 6.41
CA ASN A 223 -12.78 20.40 5.54
C ASN A 223 -11.45 19.78 6.01
N MET A 224 -10.94 18.83 5.23
CA MET A 224 -9.71 18.08 5.54
C MET A 224 -8.43 18.95 5.53
N ASP A 225 -8.46 20.13 4.92
CA ASP A 225 -7.30 21.03 4.88
C ASP A 225 -7.16 21.87 6.16
N GLU A 226 -8.29 22.22 6.76
CA GLU A 226 -8.36 22.96 8.03
C GLU A 226 -8.21 22.06 9.25
N TYR A 227 -8.45 20.76 9.08
CA TYR A 227 -8.34 19.78 10.15
C TYR A 227 -6.88 19.62 10.65
N ARG A 228 -6.64 20.01 11.90
CA ARG A 228 -5.29 20.11 12.51
C ARG A 228 -4.93 18.88 13.34
N TYR A 229 -3.63 18.61 13.45
CA TYR A 229 -3.11 17.70 14.47
C TYR A 229 -3.06 18.39 15.83
N ALA A 230 -3.41 17.68 16.91
CA ALA A 230 -3.22 18.20 18.28
C ALA A 230 -1.72 18.41 18.61
N ASN A 231 -0.84 17.60 18.00
CA ASN A 231 0.61 17.73 18.17
C ASN A 231 1.22 18.80 17.25
N LYS A 232 1.74 19.87 17.86
CA LYS A 232 2.35 21.02 17.18
C LYS A 232 3.47 20.65 16.20
N ALA A 233 4.36 19.73 16.55
CA ALA A 233 5.49 19.34 15.70
C ALA A 233 5.01 18.62 14.44
N ARG A 234 3.96 17.80 14.57
CA ARG A 234 3.36 17.09 13.43
C ARG A 234 2.59 18.04 12.52
N GLU A 235 1.94 19.05 13.10
CA GLU A 235 1.25 20.09 12.34
C GLU A 235 2.21 20.95 11.51
N GLN A 236 3.35 21.36 12.07
CA GLN A 236 4.39 22.07 11.31
C GLN A 236 4.91 21.24 10.13
N LYS A 237 5.11 19.93 10.34
CA LYS A 237 5.51 19.00 9.27
C LYS A 237 4.43 18.84 8.19
N ARG A 238 3.15 18.94 8.57
CA ARG A 238 2.03 18.94 7.62
C ARG A 238 2.04 20.18 6.74
N LEU A 239 2.18 21.36 7.36
CA LEU A 239 2.19 22.65 6.66
C LEU A 239 3.36 22.72 5.66
N SER A 240 4.58 22.36 6.09
CA SER A 240 5.74 22.34 5.19
C SER A 240 5.58 21.34 4.04
N LYS A 241 4.96 20.19 4.30
CA LYS A 241 4.64 19.24 3.23
C LYS A 241 3.60 19.80 2.26
N LEU A 242 2.55 20.45 2.76
CA LEU A 242 1.49 21.03 1.96
C LEU A 242 2.01 22.17 1.08
N GLU A 243 2.92 23.00 1.58
CA GLU A 243 3.65 24.00 0.79
C GLU A 243 4.56 23.35 -0.28
N SER A 244 5.28 22.29 0.10
CA SER A 244 6.12 21.52 -0.85
C SER A 244 5.31 20.87 -1.97
N ASP A 245 4.08 20.45 -1.68
CA ASP A 245 3.21 19.81 -2.67
C ASP A 245 2.51 20.84 -3.55
N LYS A 246 2.08 21.99 -2.99
CA LYS A 246 1.58 23.15 -3.77
C LYS A 246 2.63 23.68 -4.75
N SER A 247 3.87 23.83 -4.29
CA SER A 247 4.99 24.27 -5.15
C SER A 247 5.30 23.26 -6.27
N LYS A 248 5.29 21.95 -5.99
CA LYS A 248 5.44 20.91 -7.04
C LYS A 248 4.32 20.96 -8.07
N LEU A 249 3.07 21.13 -7.63
CA LEU A 249 1.91 21.25 -8.52
C LEU A 249 2.03 22.48 -9.43
N ASN A 250 2.44 23.63 -8.89
CA ASN A 250 2.68 24.84 -9.67
C ASN A 250 3.81 24.63 -10.70
N ILE A 251 4.90 23.97 -10.32
CA ILE A 251 5.99 23.61 -11.26
C ILE A 251 5.48 22.66 -12.35
N GLN A 252 4.67 21.65 -11.99
CA GLN A 252 4.07 20.74 -12.96
C GLN A 252 3.13 21.46 -13.93
N GLN A 253 2.24 22.31 -13.43
CA GLN A 253 1.31 23.10 -14.25
C GLN A 253 2.06 24.06 -15.17
N ALA A 254 3.08 24.77 -14.67
CA ALA A 254 3.94 25.63 -15.48
C ALA A 254 4.72 24.83 -16.54
N SER A 255 5.18 23.62 -16.21
CA SER A 255 5.83 22.73 -17.19
C SER A 255 4.84 22.17 -18.22
N HIS A 256 3.58 21.98 -17.85
CA HIS A 256 2.53 21.51 -18.75
C HIS A 256 2.13 22.62 -19.72
N GLN A 257 1.95 23.85 -19.24
CA GLN A 257 1.77 25.04 -20.09
C GLN A 257 2.95 25.24 -21.05
N LYS A 258 4.20 25.11 -20.57
CA LYS A 258 5.41 25.14 -21.43
C LYS A 258 5.52 23.97 -22.42
N LYS A 259 4.81 22.86 -22.19
CA LYS A 259 4.75 21.71 -23.14
C LYS A 259 3.64 21.88 -24.18
N VAL A 260 2.53 22.53 -23.82
CA VAL A 260 1.45 22.89 -24.75
C VAL A 260 1.93 23.99 -25.71
N LEU A 261 2.78 24.90 -25.24
CA LEU A 261 3.49 25.89 -26.06
C LEU A 261 4.76 25.31 -26.72
N LYS A 262 4.62 24.34 -27.62
CA LYS A 262 5.75 23.89 -28.46
C LYS A 262 5.32 23.67 -29.90
N GLY A 263 5.61 24.70 -30.70
CA GLY A 263 6.08 24.68 -32.08
C GLY A 263 5.23 23.93 -33.12
N PRO A 264 5.26 24.36 -34.40
CA PRO A 264 4.62 23.61 -35.49
C PRO A 264 5.04 22.14 -35.51
N TRP A 265 4.13 21.26 -35.95
CA TRP A 265 4.30 19.79 -35.94
C TRP A 265 5.60 19.31 -36.62
N SER A 266 6.14 20.05 -37.59
CA SER A 266 7.40 19.77 -38.29
C SER A 266 8.62 19.66 -37.36
N GLU A 267 8.72 20.51 -36.34
CA GLU A 267 9.83 20.50 -35.38
C GLU A 267 9.83 19.24 -34.50
N LYS A 268 8.65 18.67 -34.24
CA LYS A 268 8.51 17.43 -33.44
C LYS A 268 9.00 16.20 -34.20
N ILE A 269 8.82 16.15 -35.52
CA ILE A 269 9.31 15.06 -36.36
C ILE A 269 10.85 15.10 -36.42
N ALA A 270 11.44 16.26 -36.68
CA ALA A 270 12.89 16.46 -36.70
C ALA A 270 13.54 16.13 -35.33
N ALA A 271 12.90 16.51 -34.22
CA ALA A 271 13.39 16.18 -32.88
C ALA A 271 13.31 14.67 -32.57
N LYS A 272 12.29 13.96 -33.10
CA LYS A 272 12.14 12.50 -32.95
C LYS A 272 13.19 11.76 -33.76
N GLN A 273 13.44 12.17 -35.00
CA GLN A 273 14.51 11.64 -35.85
C GLN A 273 15.89 11.83 -35.20
N ARG A 274 16.21 13.04 -34.71
CA ARG A 274 17.46 13.32 -33.98
C ARG A 274 17.62 12.47 -32.70
N ARG A 275 16.54 12.07 -32.04
CA ARG A 275 16.60 11.19 -30.85
C ARG A 275 16.89 9.73 -31.21
N VAL A 276 16.27 9.23 -32.28
CA VAL A 276 16.53 7.89 -32.82
C VAL A 276 17.98 7.79 -33.29
N GLU A 277 18.46 8.80 -34.01
CA GLU A 277 19.84 8.87 -34.48
C GLU A 277 20.85 8.87 -33.33
N ARG A 278 20.61 9.64 -32.26
CA ARG A 278 21.45 9.61 -31.05
C ARG A 278 21.43 8.26 -30.34
N ARG A 279 20.29 7.55 -30.35
CA ARG A 279 20.20 6.19 -29.77
C ARG A 279 21.02 5.20 -30.58
N ILE A 280 20.95 5.26 -31.90
CA ILE A 280 21.75 4.42 -32.81
C ILE A 280 23.24 4.71 -32.62
N LYS A 281 23.66 5.98 -32.63
CA LYS A 281 25.05 6.39 -32.40
C LYS A 281 25.58 5.91 -31.02
N ARG A 282 24.77 6.00 -29.96
CA ARG A 282 25.14 5.48 -28.62
C ARG A 282 25.22 3.95 -28.56
N SER A 283 24.34 3.25 -29.27
CA SER A 283 24.35 1.78 -29.34
C SER A 283 25.61 1.30 -30.06
N LYS A 284 25.90 1.87 -31.24
CA LYS A 284 27.12 1.58 -32.03
C LYS A 284 28.38 1.86 -31.23
N LYS A 285 28.44 2.97 -30.48
CA LYS A 285 29.56 3.29 -29.57
C LYS A 285 29.76 2.23 -28.48
N ARG A 286 28.67 1.72 -27.88
CA ARG A 286 28.76 0.65 -26.86
C ARG A 286 29.26 -0.66 -27.45
N GLU A 287 28.83 -0.99 -28.66
CA GLU A 287 29.23 -2.22 -29.35
C GLU A 287 30.71 -2.18 -29.74
N TYR A 288 31.19 -1.05 -30.29
CA TYR A 288 32.61 -0.82 -30.56
C TYR A 288 33.47 -0.95 -29.30
N LEU A 289 33.08 -0.30 -28.19
CA LEU A 289 33.81 -0.40 -26.92
C LEU A 289 33.86 -1.84 -26.39
N LYS A 290 32.77 -2.59 -26.55
CA LYS A 290 32.68 -4.00 -26.12
C LYS A 290 33.60 -4.89 -26.95
N LYS A 291 33.74 -4.61 -28.25
CA LYS A 291 34.59 -5.37 -29.17
C LYS A 291 36.08 -5.10 -28.92
N ARG A 292 36.49 -3.85 -28.74
CA ARG A 292 37.87 -3.51 -28.30
C ARG A 292 38.23 -4.16 -26.98
N LYS A 293 37.30 -4.14 -26.02
CA LYS A 293 37.53 -4.79 -24.71
C LYS A 293 37.63 -6.31 -24.83
N ALA A 294 36.94 -6.92 -25.80
CA ALA A 294 37.07 -8.36 -26.09
C ALA A 294 38.38 -8.69 -26.83
N GLU A 295 38.85 -7.82 -27.71
CA GLU A 295 40.15 -7.92 -28.39
C GLU A 295 41.32 -7.73 -27.42
N GLU A 296 41.21 -6.81 -26.45
CA GLU A 296 42.19 -6.64 -25.36
C GLU A 296 42.23 -7.84 -24.40
N ILE A 297 41.10 -8.54 -24.19
CA ILE A 297 41.02 -9.73 -23.32
C ILE A 297 41.55 -10.99 -24.03
N ASN A 298 41.42 -11.09 -25.35
CA ASN A 298 41.81 -12.29 -26.13
C ASN A 298 43.24 -12.26 -26.67
N GLY A 299 44.16 -11.50 -26.05
CA GLY A 299 45.58 -11.57 -26.37
C GLY A 299 46.22 -12.88 -25.93
N SER A 300 46.05 -13.97 -26.72
CA SER A 300 46.94 -15.15 -26.82
C SER A 300 46.41 -16.21 -27.84
N SER A 301 47.19 -16.43 -28.91
CA SER A 301 47.26 -17.59 -29.84
C SER A 301 46.25 -17.77 -31.01
N ASP A 302 46.76 -17.43 -32.19
CA ASP A 302 46.72 -18.04 -33.53
C ASP A 302 45.48 -18.69 -34.18
N THR A 303 45.17 -18.11 -35.34
CA THR A 303 44.75 -18.68 -36.65
C THR A 303 43.30 -19.13 -36.93
N ILE A 304 42.74 -18.38 -37.89
CA ILE A 304 41.79 -18.72 -38.98
C ILE A 304 40.32 -18.96 -38.59
N ASN A 305 39.44 -17.99 -38.94
CA ASN A 305 38.57 -18.17 -40.11
C ASN A 305 37.99 -16.84 -40.65
N LYS A 306 38.16 -16.63 -41.97
CA LYS A 306 37.55 -15.56 -42.75
C LYS A 306 36.05 -15.85 -42.92
N ASN A 307 35.18 -14.93 -42.51
CA ASN A 307 34.03 -14.44 -43.27
C ASN A 307 32.98 -13.80 -42.35
N LYS A 308 32.92 -12.47 -42.38
CA LYS A 308 31.69 -11.70 -42.65
C LYS A 308 32.10 -10.25 -42.78
N GLY A 309 31.96 -9.74 -44.01
CA GLY A 309 32.29 -8.36 -44.37
C GLY A 309 31.58 -7.38 -43.45
N VAL A 310 32.37 -6.58 -42.77
CA VAL A 310 31.96 -5.33 -42.14
C VAL A 310 32.94 -4.32 -42.68
N GLU A 311 32.44 -3.35 -43.45
CA GLU A 311 33.22 -2.21 -43.94
C GLU A 311 33.97 -1.59 -42.76
N ILE A 312 35.30 -1.68 -42.82
CA ILE A 312 36.19 -1.03 -41.87
C ILE A 312 36.30 0.40 -42.38
N TYR A 313 35.60 1.33 -41.74
CA TYR A 313 35.80 2.76 -41.95
C TYR A 313 37.26 3.11 -41.64
N SER A 314 37.91 3.88 -42.53
CA SER A 314 39.32 4.23 -42.38
C SER A 314 39.52 5.14 -41.17
N GLU A 315 40.76 5.19 -40.68
CA GLU A 315 41.13 6.04 -39.53
C GLU A 315 40.82 7.53 -39.80
N ASP A 316 40.86 7.93 -41.07
CA ASP A 316 40.54 9.28 -41.56
C ASP A 316 39.05 9.65 -41.35
N GLU A 317 38.12 8.72 -41.59
CA GLU A 317 36.67 8.96 -41.41
C GLU A 317 36.29 9.12 -39.92
N TRP A 318 37.09 8.55 -39.01
CA TRP A 318 36.93 8.73 -37.57
C TRP A 318 37.38 10.10 -37.08
N GLU A 319 38.46 10.64 -37.64
CA GLU A 319 38.94 11.99 -37.31
C GLU A 319 37.94 13.06 -37.77
N GLU A 320 37.36 12.88 -38.96
CA GLU A 320 36.29 13.75 -39.46
C GLU A 320 35.09 13.74 -38.51
N LEU A 321 34.57 12.57 -38.13
CA LEU A 321 33.45 12.46 -37.19
C LEU A 321 33.72 13.12 -35.83
N GLN A 322 34.96 13.05 -35.33
CA GLN A 322 35.33 13.75 -34.09
C GLN A 322 35.34 15.27 -34.26
N LYS A 323 35.79 15.75 -35.42
CA LYS A 323 35.78 17.17 -35.77
C LYS A 323 34.35 17.69 -35.85
N GLU A 324 33.44 16.95 -36.47
CA GLU A 324 32.00 17.28 -36.52
C GLU A 324 31.37 17.33 -35.11
N GLU A 325 31.66 16.35 -34.24
CA GLU A 325 31.09 16.31 -32.90
C GLU A 325 31.58 17.47 -32.02
N ARG A 326 32.85 17.89 -32.20
CA ARG A 326 33.42 19.06 -31.50
C ARG A 326 32.77 20.35 -31.96
N LEU A 327 32.60 20.54 -33.28
CA LEU A 327 31.93 21.71 -33.85
C LEU A 327 30.46 21.78 -33.39
N ALA A 328 29.73 20.66 -33.39
CA ALA A 328 28.33 20.63 -32.95
C ALA A 328 28.16 20.94 -31.45
N LYS A 329 29.16 20.59 -30.63
CA LYS A 329 29.21 20.98 -29.21
C LYS A 329 29.48 22.48 -29.04
N LYS A 330 30.32 23.08 -29.88
CA LYS A 330 30.57 24.52 -29.89
C LYS A 330 29.33 25.31 -30.30
N LEU A 331 28.58 24.87 -31.32
CA LEU A 331 27.30 25.47 -31.74
C LEU A 331 26.26 25.43 -30.61
N LYS A 332 26.11 24.28 -29.92
CA LYS A 332 25.17 24.17 -28.78
C LYS A 332 25.54 25.03 -27.58
N LYS A 333 26.82 25.36 -27.42
CA LYS A 333 27.31 26.26 -26.37
C LYS A 333 27.24 27.73 -26.81
N GLY A 334 26.81 28.02 -28.04
CA GLY A 334 26.72 29.38 -28.60
C GLY A 334 28.07 30.01 -28.92
N ILE A 335 29.15 29.21 -29.02
CA ILE A 335 30.51 29.70 -29.24
C ILE A 335 30.78 29.99 -30.72
N ILE A 336 30.06 29.31 -31.61
CA ILE A 336 30.09 29.52 -33.07
C ILE A 336 28.65 29.69 -33.56
N ASN A 337 28.45 30.48 -34.61
CA ASN A 337 27.14 30.66 -35.22
C ASN A 337 26.81 29.51 -36.20
N GLN A 338 25.56 29.47 -36.67
CA GLN A 338 25.06 28.40 -37.54
C GLN A 338 25.78 28.38 -38.90
N GLU A 339 26.07 29.55 -39.48
CA GLU A 339 26.74 29.69 -40.78
C GLU A 339 28.22 29.27 -40.72
N GLU A 340 28.94 29.60 -39.65
CA GLU A 340 30.32 29.18 -39.40
C GLU A 340 30.43 27.67 -39.22
N PHE A 341 29.42 27.05 -38.57
CA PHE A 341 29.34 25.60 -38.44
C PHE A 341 29.16 24.95 -39.82
N GLU A 342 28.27 25.46 -40.66
CA GLU A 342 27.99 24.92 -41.99
C GLU A 342 29.18 25.09 -42.96
N ARG A 343 29.87 26.24 -42.90
CA ARG A 343 31.10 26.48 -43.67
C ARG A 343 32.24 25.55 -43.24
N ALA A 344 32.43 25.34 -41.94
CA ALA A 344 33.48 24.45 -41.41
C ALA A 344 33.23 22.96 -41.70
N MET A 345 31.98 22.60 -41.97
CA MET A 345 31.54 21.26 -42.40
C MET A 345 31.57 21.08 -43.92
N GLY A 346 32.00 22.10 -44.69
CA GLY A 346 32.04 22.04 -46.15
C GLY A 346 30.67 22.01 -46.83
N LEU A 347 29.60 22.41 -46.12
CA LEU A 347 28.22 22.34 -46.62
C LEU A 347 27.78 23.60 -47.39
N MET A 348 28.68 24.59 -47.53
CA MET A 348 28.48 25.76 -48.40
C MET A 348 29.51 25.75 -49.53
N ASN A 349 29.04 25.68 -50.77
CA ASN A 349 29.87 25.94 -51.95
C ASN A 349 30.19 27.45 -52.00
N ASN A 350 31.48 27.78 -52.13
CA ASN A 350 31.91 29.14 -52.47
C ASN A 350 31.28 29.50 -53.83
N GLY A 351 30.50 30.58 -53.86
CA GLY A 351 29.92 31.08 -55.10
C GLY A 351 31.01 31.40 -56.12
N GLU A 352 30.90 30.78 -57.29
CA GLU A 352 31.40 31.36 -58.54
C GLU A 352 30.68 32.70 -58.75
N ILE A 353 31.47 33.76 -58.86
CA ILE A 353 31.10 35.00 -59.51
C ILE A 353 31.80 34.94 -60.88
N GLU A 354 31.03 34.93 -61.97
CA GLU A 354 31.37 35.32 -63.35
C GLU A 354 30.09 35.08 -64.20
N VAL A 355 29.51 35.98 -65.00
CA VAL A 355 29.68 37.40 -65.37
C VAL A 355 28.26 37.98 -65.52
#